data_AF-A0A7J9UTI7-F1
#
_entry.id   AF-A0A7J9UTI7-F1
#
_cell.length_a   1.000
_cell.length_b   1.000
_cell.length_c   1.000
_cell.angle_alpha   90.00
_cell.angle_beta   90.00
_cell.angle_gamma   90.00
#
_symmetry.space_group_name_H-M   'P 1'
#
loop_
_entity.id
_entity.type
_entity.pdbx_description
1 polymer ?
#
loop_
_entity_poly.entity_id
_entity_poly.type
_entity_poly.pdbx_seq_one_letter_code
_entity_poly.pdbx_strand_id
1 'polypeptide(L)'
;MDREPDAEEVARTIALRQLTAAPRSRAQLEAALAKRDVPEDVAARVLDRFTEVGLVDDTAYAEMLVRTRHAERGLARRALAAELHKKGIDPEVAGAALAQVDDADEEAAARRLVEKKTRSTAGLDRQVRRRRLAAMLARKGFGPGVAMRVVDEVLAAEGEDPGADRADWSLD
;
A
#
# COMPACT_ATOMS: atom_id res chain seq x y z
N MET A 1 8.46 38.82 -25.43
CA MET A 1 8.90 37.74 -24.52
C MET A 1 8.11 37.84 -23.21
N ASP A 2 6.76 37.92 -23.26
CA ASP A 2 5.90 38.12 -22.07
C ASP A 2 5.13 36.86 -21.65
N ARG A 3 5.62 35.66 -22.01
CA ARG A 3 4.87 34.41 -21.82
C ARG A 3 5.21 33.65 -20.53
N GLU A 4 6.22 34.10 -19.80
CA GLU A 4 6.82 33.38 -18.68
C GLU A 4 6.09 33.57 -17.33
N PRO A 5 5.65 34.80 -16.96
CA PRO A 5 4.89 35.01 -15.72
C PRO A 5 3.53 34.31 -15.71
N ASP A 6 2.83 34.31 -16.85
CA ASP A 6 1.51 33.70 -17.02
C ASP A 6 1.59 32.16 -16.88
N ALA A 7 2.60 31.54 -17.48
CA ALA A 7 2.81 30.10 -17.39
C ALA A 7 3.11 29.64 -15.94
N GLU A 8 3.93 30.39 -15.20
CA GLU A 8 4.22 30.10 -13.78
C GLU A 8 2.98 30.25 -12.89
N GLU A 9 2.14 31.27 -13.11
CA GLU A 9 0.88 31.44 -12.38
C GLU A 9 -0.14 30.33 -12.66
N VAL A 10 -0.25 29.92 -13.93
CA VAL A 10 -1.08 28.78 -14.35
C VAL A 10 -0.58 27.50 -13.67
N ALA A 11 0.73 27.23 -13.71
CA ALA A 11 1.34 26.06 -13.08
C ALA A 11 1.08 26.03 -11.57
N ARG A 12 1.33 27.14 -10.88
CA ARG A 12 1.07 27.30 -9.44
C ARG A 12 -0.38 27.02 -9.10
N THR A 13 -1.31 27.59 -9.86
CA THR A 13 -2.75 27.40 -9.65
C THR A 13 -3.15 25.94 -9.82
N ILE A 14 -2.64 25.25 -10.83
CA ILE A 14 -2.90 23.82 -11.05
C ILE A 14 -2.35 22.99 -9.90
N ALA A 15 -1.08 23.19 -9.51
CA ALA A 15 -0.43 22.43 -8.47
C ALA A 15 -1.11 22.60 -7.10
N LEU A 16 -1.44 23.84 -6.71
CA LEU A 16 -2.17 24.11 -5.46
C LEU A 16 -3.55 23.45 -5.46
N ARG A 17 -4.30 23.51 -6.58
CA ARG A 17 -5.58 22.80 -6.69
C ARG A 17 -5.43 21.30 -6.51
N GLN A 18 -4.37 20.70 -7.05
CA GLN A 18 -4.10 19.27 -6.88
C GLN A 18 -3.79 18.91 -5.42
N LEU A 19 -2.97 19.73 -4.74
CA LEU A 19 -2.56 19.51 -3.35
C LEU A 19 -3.71 19.73 -2.36
N THR A 20 -4.58 20.72 -2.60
CA THR A 20 -5.79 20.94 -1.78
C THR A 20 -6.76 19.77 -1.87
N ALA A 21 -6.85 19.11 -3.03
CA ALA A 21 -7.78 18.00 -3.22
C ALA A 21 -7.30 16.69 -2.57
N ALA A 22 -6.00 16.40 -2.62
CA ALA A 22 -5.40 15.21 -2.03
C ALA A 22 -3.86 15.36 -1.97
N PRO A 23 -3.18 14.62 -1.07
CA PRO A 23 -1.73 14.48 -1.13
C PRO A 23 -1.26 13.99 -2.50
N ARG A 24 -0.17 14.57 -3.00
CA ARG A 24 0.46 14.24 -4.30
C ARG A 24 1.96 14.09 -4.12
N SER A 25 2.54 13.16 -4.87
CA SER A 25 3.98 13.17 -5.11
C SER A 25 4.34 14.24 -6.15
N ARG A 26 5.61 14.62 -6.21
CA ARG A 26 6.14 15.53 -7.22
C ARG A 26 5.84 15.04 -8.63
N ALA A 27 6.15 13.77 -8.92
CA ALA A 27 5.91 13.18 -10.24
C ALA A 27 4.41 13.21 -10.67
N GLN A 28 3.49 13.11 -9.71
CA GLN A 28 2.06 13.27 -10.00
C GLN A 28 1.69 14.71 -10.36
N LEU A 29 2.34 15.70 -9.74
CA LEU A 29 2.15 17.11 -10.06
C LEU A 29 2.75 17.44 -11.43
N GLU A 30 3.96 16.96 -11.73
CA GLU A 30 4.60 17.09 -13.04
C GLU A 30 3.69 16.54 -14.15
N ALA A 31 3.16 15.32 -13.96
CA ALA A 31 2.22 14.72 -14.91
C ALA A 31 0.92 15.54 -15.06
N ALA A 32 0.42 16.15 -13.99
CA ALA A 32 -0.77 16.98 -14.02
C ALA A 32 -0.53 18.31 -14.77
N LEU A 33 0.66 18.90 -14.61
CA LEU A 33 1.09 20.12 -15.30
C LEU A 33 1.33 19.85 -16.78
N ALA A 34 2.02 18.77 -17.13
CA ALA A 34 2.25 18.34 -18.51
C ALA A 34 0.93 18.10 -19.27
N LYS A 35 -0.08 17.52 -18.60
CA LYS A 35 -1.43 17.34 -19.19
C LYS A 35 -2.13 18.67 -19.54
N ARG A 36 -1.64 19.80 -19.03
CA ARG A 36 -2.14 21.15 -19.31
C ARG A 36 -1.18 21.96 -20.17
N ASP A 37 -0.24 21.29 -20.83
CA ASP A 37 0.74 21.88 -21.74
C ASP A 37 1.63 22.95 -21.06
N VAL A 38 1.84 22.83 -19.74
CA VAL A 38 2.80 23.65 -19.01
C VAL A 38 4.22 23.20 -19.41
N PRO A 39 5.11 24.13 -19.82
CA PRO A 39 6.51 23.82 -20.12
C PRO A 39 7.22 23.14 -18.95
N GLU A 40 8.08 22.17 -19.25
CA GLU A 40 8.77 21.36 -18.25
C GLU A 40 9.67 22.19 -17.32
N ASP A 41 10.38 23.18 -17.87
CA ASP A 41 11.25 24.08 -17.11
C ASP A 41 10.44 24.97 -16.14
N VAL A 42 9.28 25.45 -16.57
CA VAL A 42 8.33 26.21 -15.75
C VAL A 42 7.78 25.33 -14.62
N ALA A 43 7.36 24.11 -14.94
CA ALA A 43 6.87 23.15 -13.96
C ALA A 43 7.93 22.82 -12.91
N ALA A 44 9.18 22.57 -13.34
CA ALA A 44 10.30 22.30 -12.46
C ALA A 44 10.54 23.47 -11.49
N ARG A 45 10.67 24.71 -11.98
CA ARG A 45 10.86 25.89 -11.11
C ARG A 45 9.77 26.05 -10.06
N VAL A 46 8.50 25.88 -10.45
CA VAL A 46 7.37 26.02 -9.52
C VAL A 46 7.38 24.90 -8.47
N LEU A 47 7.63 23.66 -8.88
CA LEU A 47 7.64 22.52 -7.97
C LEU A 47 8.88 22.50 -7.06
N ASP A 48 10.02 23.00 -7.54
CA ASP A 48 11.21 23.22 -6.71
C ASP A 48 10.90 24.23 -5.62
N ARG A 49 10.28 25.37 -5.97
CA ARG A 49 9.85 26.35 -4.97
C ARG A 49 8.85 25.77 -3.98
N PHE A 50 7.93 24.91 -4.43
CA PHE A 50 6.98 24.24 -3.54
C PHE A 50 7.67 23.26 -2.59
N THR A 51 8.72 22.59 -3.06
CA THR A 51 9.54 21.70 -2.24
C THR A 51 10.30 22.50 -1.19
N GLU A 52 10.94 23.62 -1.58
CA GLU A 52 11.65 24.51 -0.66
C GLU A 52 10.79 25.04 0.49
N VAL A 53 9.50 25.31 0.22
CA VAL A 53 8.56 25.83 1.23
C VAL A 53 7.73 24.71 1.90
N GLY A 54 8.02 23.44 1.60
CA GLY A 54 7.39 22.27 2.24
C GLY A 54 5.96 21.96 1.78
N LEU A 55 5.50 22.51 0.65
CA LEU A 55 4.20 22.14 0.05
C LEU A 55 4.27 20.81 -0.70
N VAL A 56 5.45 20.46 -1.21
CA VAL A 56 5.73 19.16 -1.85
C VAL A 56 6.80 18.46 -1.03
N ASP A 57 6.51 17.25 -0.60
CA ASP A 57 7.43 16.42 0.17
C ASP A 57 7.16 14.95 -0.17
N ASP A 58 8.01 14.39 -1.03
CA ASP A 58 7.90 12.99 -1.45
C ASP A 58 8.24 12.01 -0.31
N THR A 59 9.05 12.41 0.66
CA THR A 59 9.36 11.59 1.85
C THR A 59 8.12 11.45 2.71
N ALA A 60 7.51 12.58 3.10
CA ALA A 60 6.28 12.57 3.89
C ALA A 60 5.13 11.85 3.15
N TYR A 61 5.03 12.04 1.83
CA TYR A 61 4.07 11.33 1.00
C TYR A 61 4.29 9.81 1.02
N ALA A 62 5.53 9.35 0.84
CA ALA A 62 5.88 7.95 0.80
C ALA A 62 5.58 7.25 2.13
N GLU A 63 6.02 7.84 3.25
CA GLU A 63 5.76 7.29 4.59
C GLU A 63 4.27 7.19 4.89
N MET A 64 3.51 8.26 4.61
CA MET A 64 2.05 8.27 4.75
C MET A 64 1.42 7.15 3.92
N LEU A 65 1.81 7.00 2.65
CA LEU A 65 1.28 5.96 1.78
C LEU A 65 1.58 4.57 2.35
N VAL A 66 2.81 4.29 2.77
CA VAL A 66 3.19 3.00 3.35
C VAL A 66 2.36 2.74 4.61
N ARG A 67 2.24 3.72 5.53
CA ARG A 67 1.50 3.55 6.80
C ARG A 67 0.03 3.22 6.52
N THR A 68 -0.63 4.05 5.71
CA THR A 68 -2.05 3.91 5.41
C THR A 68 -2.34 2.61 4.66
N ARG A 69 -1.55 2.26 3.65
CA ARG A 69 -1.80 1.05 2.85
C ARG A 69 -1.46 -0.24 3.58
N HIS A 70 -0.44 -0.22 4.43
CA HIS A 70 -0.18 -1.34 5.34
C HIS A 70 -1.36 -1.52 6.32
N ALA A 71 -1.79 -0.45 7.00
CA ALA A 71 -2.85 -0.51 8.00
C ALA A 71 -4.23 -0.89 7.42
N GLU A 72 -4.68 -0.22 6.35
CA GLU A 72 -6.04 -0.38 5.83
C GLU A 72 -6.18 -1.58 4.90
N ARG A 73 -5.12 -1.89 4.13
CA ARG A 73 -5.17 -2.90 3.08
C ARG A 73 -4.32 -4.12 3.40
N GLY A 74 -3.46 -4.10 4.42
CA GLY A 74 -2.55 -5.19 4.74
C GLY A 74 -1.63 -5.53 3.58
N LEU A 75 -1.07 -4.51 2.91
CA LEU A 75 -0.10 -4.72 1.84
C LEU A 75 1.29 -4.93 2.42
N ALA A 76 1.99 -5.93 1.92
CA ALA A 76 3.39 -6.20 2.23
C ALA A 76 4.33 -5.19 1.53
N ARG A 77 5.56 -5.05 2.02
CA ARG A 77 6.60 -4.14 1.50
C ARG A 77 6.76 -4.26 -0.01
N ARG A 78 6.72 -5.47 -0.57
CA ARG A 78 6.83 -5.68 -2.03
C ARG A 78 5.72 -5.02 -2.83
N ALA A 79 4.47 -5.08 -2.35
CA ALA A 79 3.35 -4.43 -3.02
C ALA A 79 3.38 -2.90 -2.81
N LEU A 80 3.81 -2.46 -1.62
CA LEU A 80 4.00 -1.04 -1.31
C LEU A 80 5.10 -0.42 -2.18
N ALA A 81 6.23 -1.10 -2.37
CA ALA A 81 7.30 -0.68 -3.27
C ALA A 81 6.81 -0.47 -4.70
N ALA A 82 6.01 -1.41 -5.23
CA ALA A 82 5.42 -1.28 -6.56
C ALA A 82 4.46 -0.09 -6.66
N GLU A 83 3.71 0.22 -5.59
CA GLU A 83 2.84 1.39 -5.55
C GLU A 83 3.65 2.69 -5.50
N LEU A 84 4.67 2.80 -4.65
CA LEU A 84 5.57 3.95 -4.56
C LEU A 84 6.26 4.23 -5.90
N HIS A 85 6.80 3.20 -6.55
CA HIS A 85 7.40 3.31 -7.88
C HIS A 85 6.38 3.82 -8.92
N LYS A 86 5.15 3.32 -8.90
CA LYS A 86 4.07 3.83 -9.77
C LYS A 86 3.70 5.30 -9.48
N LYS A 87 3.97 5.79 -8.27
CA LYS A 87 3.81 7.19 -7.88
C LYS A 87 5.02 8.06 -8.21
N GLY A 88 6.05 7.49 -8.82
CA GLY A 88 7.28 8.20 -9.17
C GLY A 88 8.12 8.60 -7.96
N ILE A 89 7.99 7.86 -6.85
CA ILE A 89 8.84 8.08 -5.68
C ILE A 89 10.22 7.51 -5.95
N ASP A 90 11.24 8.29 -5.64
CA ASP A 90 12.64 7.91 -5.76
C ASP A 90 12.95 6.61 -4.97
N PRO A 91 13.78 5.69 -5.50
CA PRO A 91 14.09 4.42 -4.83
C PRO A 91 14.65 4.56 -3.42
N GLU A 92 15.46 5.59 -3.13
CA GLU A 92 16.04 5.79 -1.79
C GLU A 92 14.95 6.22 -0.80
N VAL A 93 14.11 7.19 -1.21
CA VAL A 93 12.96 7.65 -0.42
C VAL A 93 11.97 6.51 -0.19
N ALA A 94 11.70 5.71 -1.22
CA ALA A 94 10.84 4.54 -1.10
C ALA A 94 11.42 3.50 -0.14
N GLY A 95 12.74 3.23 -0.22
CA GLY A 95 13.43 2.32 0.68
C GLY A 95 13.33 2.75 2.14
N ALA A 96 13.57 4.04 2.42
CA ALA A 96 13.44 4.60 3.76
C ALA A 96 12.00 4.49 4.30
N ALA A 97 11.00 4.86 3.50
CA ALA A 97 9.59 4.76 3.89
C ALA A 97 9.15 3.31 4.15
N LEU A 98 9.66 2.34 3.37
CA LEU A 98 9.34 0.92 3.55
C LEU A 98 9.96 0.33 4.81
N ALA A 99 11.07 0.89 5.30
CA ALA A 99 11.75 0.42 6.52
C ALA A 99 10.93 0.58 7.80
N GLN A 100 9.84 1.36 7.76
CA GLN A 100 8.90 1.48 8.88
C GLN A 100 8.03 0.23 9.10
N VAL A 101 8.01 -0.71 8.14
CA VAL A 101 7.31 -1.99 8.25
C VAL A 101 8.38 -3.06 8.39
N ASP A 102 8.43 -3.75 9.53
CA ASP A 102 9.38 -4.85 9.74
C ASP A 102 8.78 -6.23 9.41
N ASP A 103 9.56 -7.29 9.58
CA ASP A 103 9.10 -8.66 9.28
C ASP A 103 7.96 -9.11 10.21
N ALA A 104 7.96 -8.65 11.46
CA ALA A 104 6.93 -8.99 12.43
C ALA A 104 5.60 -8.30 12.10
N ASP A 105 5.65 -7.05 11.63
CA ASP A 105 4.49 -6.32 11.11
C ASP A 105 3.86 -7.04 9.91
N GLU A 106 4.68 -7.48 8.95
CA GLU A 106 4.21 -8.23 7.78
C GLU A 106 3.57 -9.56 8.20
N GLU A 107 4.20 -10.31 9.09
CA GLU A 107 3.66 -11.57 9.59
C GLU A 107 2.32 -11.36 10.32
N ALA A 108 2.25 -10.35 11.20
CA ALA A 108 1.02 -10.02 11.91
C ALA A 108 -0.10 -9.58 10.95
N ALA A 109 0.22 -8.79 9.92
CA ALA A 109 -0.72 -8.40 8.89
C ALA A 109 -1.21 -9.61 8.07
N ALA A 110 -0.31 -10.52 7.67
CA ALA A 110 -0.65 -11.75 6.97
C ALA A 110 -1.61 -12.61 7.80
N ARG A 111 -1.31 -12.81 9.09
CA ARG A 111 -2.15 -13.59 10.01
C ARG A 111 -3.55 -13.02 10.12
N ARG A 112 -3.68 -11.71 10.41
CA ARG A 112 -4.99 -11.02 10.48
C ARG A 112 -5.81 -11.18 9.21
N LEU A 113 -5.16 -11.10 8.05
CA LEU A 113 -5.83 -11.27 6.76
C LEU A 113 -6.33 -12.69 6.54
N VAL A 114 -5.52 -13.69 6.89
CA VAL A 114 -5.88 -15.11 6.77
C VAL A 114 -7.04 -15.42 7.71
N GLU A 115 -6.93 -15.11 9.00
CA GLU A 115 -7.98 -15.32 10.01
C GLU A 115 -9.31 -14.68 9.62
N LYS A 116 -9.28 -13.45 9.10
CA LYS A 116 -10.49 -12.79 8.59
C LYS A 116 -11.09 -13.53 7.40
N LYS A 117 -10.25 -14.10 6.53
CA LYS A 117 -10.70 -14.74 5.29
C LYS A 117 -11.15 -16.18 5.51
N THR A 118 -10.66 -16.86 6.54
CA THR A 118 -10.93 -18.29 6.76
C THR A 118 -12.42 -18.59 6.88
N ARG A 119 -13.20 -17.73 7.55
CA ARG A 119 -14.67 -17.80 7.66
C ARG A 119 -15.37 -17.95 6.30
N SER A 120 -14.90 -17.19 5.30
CA SER A 120 -15.46 -17.24 3.93
C SER A 120 -15.04 -18.48 3.12
N THR A 121 -14.24 -19.36 3.71
CA THR A 121 -13.70 -20.56 3.07
C THR A 121 -13.98 -21.84 3.84
N ALA A 122 -14.72 -21.79 4.95
CA ALA A 122 -14.90 -22.90 5.89
C ALA A 122 -15.49 -24.17 5.23
N GLY A 123 -16.41 -24.03 4.28
CA GLY A 123 -17.03 -25.17 3.58
C GLY A 123 -16.23 -25.76 2.41
N LEU A 124 -14.96 -25.38 2.24
CA LEU A 124 -14.11 -25.88 1.16
C LEU A 124 -13.13 -26.91 1.68
N ASP A 125 -12.73 -27.83 0.80
CA ASP A 125 -11.61 -28.74 1.06
C ASP A 125 -10.33 -28.00 1.51
N ARG A 126 -9.58 -28.58 2.45
CA ARG A 126 -8.39 -28.00 3.07
C ARG A 126 -7.35 -27.53 2.05
N GLN A 127 -7.08 -28.32 1.01
CA GLN A 127 -6.11 -27.97 -0.02
C GLN A 127 -6.61 -26.79 -0.87
N VAL A 128 -7.92 -26.74 -1.14
CA VAL A 128 -8.57 -25.61 -1.82
C VAL A 128 -8.47 -24.33 -0.98
N ARG A 129 -8.73 -24.42 0.33
CA ARG A 129 -8.60 -23.29 1.28
C ARG A 129 -7.18 -22.74 1.26
N ARG A 130 -6.19 -23.62 1.46
CA ARG A 130 -4.75 -23.30 1.46
C ARG A 130 -4.35 -22.53 0.21
N ARG A 131 -4.70 -23.04 -0.98
CA ARG A 131 -4.39 -22.38 -2.27
C ARG A 131 -5.04 -20.99 -2.38
N ARG A 132 -6.30 -20.84 -1.97
CA ARG A 132 -7.02 -19.55 -2.06
C ARG A 132 -6.44 -18.50 -1.12
N LEU A 133 -6.08 -18.88 0.10
CA LEU A 133 -5.50 -17.99 1.10
C LEU A 133 -4.08 -17.58 0.71
N ALA A 134 -3.24 -18.53 0.28
CA ALA A 134 -1.90 -18.23 -0.22
C ALA A 134 -1.95 -17.29 -1.45
N ALA A 135 -2.85 -17.54 -2.40
CA ALA A 135 -3.04 -16.67 -3.55
C ALA A 135 -3.51 -15.26 -3.17
N MET A 136 -4.33 -15.12 -2.13
CA MET A 136 -4.73 -13.82 -1.59
C MET A 136 -3.52 -13.05 -1.03
N LEU A 137 -2.68 -13.71 -0.24
CA LEU A 137 -1.47 -13.09 0.32
C LEU A 137 -0.46 -12.72 -0.79
N ALA A 138 -0.28 -13.58 -1.79
CA ALA A 138 0.59 -13.28 -2.93
C ALA A 138 0.18 -11.99 -3.67
N ARG A 139 -1.13 -11.77 -3.88
CA ARG A 139 -1.67 -10.53 -4.47
C ARG A 139 -1.47 -9.29 -3.59
N LYS A 140 -1.28 -9.48 -2.28
CA LYS A 140 -0.96 -8.42 -1.32
C LYS A 140 0.54 -8.18 -1.16
N GLY A 141 1.38 -8.93 -1.86
CA GLY A 141 2.82 -8.72 -1.91
C GLY A 141 3.64 -9.66 -1.03
N PHE A 142 3.01 -10.47 -0.17
CA PHE A 142 3.72 -11.37 0.75
C PHE A 142 4.55 -12.41 -0.02
N GLY A 143 5.74 -12.67 0.49
CA GLY A 143 6.61 -13.73 -0.03
C GLY A 143 5.99 -15.12 0.14
N PRO A 144 6.31 -16.07 -0.74
CA PRO A 144 5.71 -17.41 -0.71
C PRO A 144 5.97 -18.13 0.62
N GLY A 145 7.15 -18.00 1.21
CA GLY A 145 7.47 -18.63 2.51
C GLY A 145 6.55 -18.18 3.63
N VAL A 146 6.43 -16.86 3.86
CA VAL A 146 5.53 -16.28 4.86
C VAL A 146 4.08 -16.65 4.57
N ALA A 147 3.67 -16.54 3.30
CA ALA A 147 2.29 -16.83 2.91
C ALA A 147 1.88 -18.27 3.19
N MET A 148 2.72 -19.25 2.84
CA MET A 148 2.41 -20.66 3.09
C MET A 148 2.44 -20.99 4.58
N ARG A 149 3.47 -20.54 5.30
CA ARG A 149 3.63 -20.78 6.74
C ARG A 149 2.44 -20.26 7.54
N VAL A 150 2.09 -18.98 7.38
CA VAL A 150 0.95 -18.37 8.12
C VAL A 150 -0.37 -19.05 7.78
N VAL A 151 -0.59 -19.42 6.52
CA VAL A 151 -1.81 -20.13 6.12
C VAL A 151 -1.90 -21.51 6.76
N ASP A 152 -0.80 -22.26 6.77
CA ASP A 152 -0.77 -23.59 7.35
C ASP A 152 -0.98 -23.55 8.87
N GLU A 153 -0.35 -22.60 9.56
CA GLU A 153 -0.53 -22.36 11.01
C GLU A 153 -1.98 -21.99 11.35
N VAL A 154 -2.58 -21.02 10.65
CA VAL A 154 -3.96 -20.59 10.95
C VAL A 154 -4.96 -21.71 10.67
N LEU A 155 -4.81 -22.43 9.56
CA LEU A 155 -5.71 -23.53 9.25
C LEU A 155 -5.52 -24.72 10.22
N ALA A 156 -4.31 -24.95 10.75
CA ALA A 156 -4.07 -25.97 11.77
C ALA A 156 -4.80 -25.62 13.07
N ALA A 157 -4.67 -24.37 13.53
CA ALA A 157 -5.37 -23.88 14.72
C ALA A 157 -6.91 -23.97 14.62
N GLU A 158 -7.50 -23.82 13.43
CA GLU A 158 -8.94 -24.05 13.22
C GLU A 158 -9.36 -25.53 13.34
N GLY A 159 -8.46 -26.47 13.07
CA GLY A 159 -8.71 -27.91 13.20
C GLY A 159 -8.50 -28.44 14.62
N GLU A 160 -7.86 -27.66 15.48
CA GLU A 160 -7.62 -27.97 16.90
C GLU A 160 -8.69 -27.34 17.82
N ASP A 161 -9.78 -26.76 17.28
CA ASP A 161 -10.89 -26.24 18.08
C ASP A 161 -11.54 -27.36 18.92
N PRO A 162 -11.40 -27.38 20.26
CA PRO A 162 -11.87 -28.45 21.14
C PRO A 162 -13.41 -28.50 21.27
N GLY A 163 -14.13 -27.58 20.61
CA GLY A 163 -15.59 -27.49 20.64
C GLY A 163 -16.32 -28.55 19.80
N ALA A 164 -15.62 -29.29 18.93
CA ALA A 164 -16.23 -30.32 18.08
C ALA A 164 -16.38 -31.69 18.77
N ASP A 165 -15.69 -31.92 19.90
CA ASP A 165 -15.68 -33.21 20.62
C ASP A 165 -16.57 -33.22 21.90
N ARG A 166 -17.41 -32.20 22.12
CA ARG A 166 -18.41 -32.22 23.22
C ARG A 166 -19.85 -32.41 22.74
N ALA A 167 -20.04 -33.32 21.78
CA ALA A 167 -21.36 -33.88 21.47
C ALA A 167 -21.33 -35.41 21.55
N ASP A 168 -20.73 -35.93 22.61
CA ASP A 168 -20.95 -37.30 23.07
C ASP A 168 -21.09 -37.29 24.59
N TRP A 169 -22.27 -36.85 25.06
CA TRP A 169 -22.80 -37.27 26.35
C TRP A 169 -24.27 -37.60 26.14
N SER A 170 -24.47 -38.90 25.94
CA SER A 170 -25.70 -39.67 26.05
C SER A 170 -26.62 -39.23 27.19
N LEU A 171 -27.93 -39.36 26.96
CA LEU A 171 -28.91 -39.69 28.00
C LEU A 171 -29.92 -40.67 27.38
N ASP A 172 -29.79 -41.91 27.86
CA ASP A 172 -30.78 -42.99 28.10
C ASP A 172 -32.13 -42.96 27.36
#